data_AF-A0A2G6EV97-F1
#
_entry.id   AF-A0A2G6EV97-F1
#
_cell.length_a   1.000
_cell.length_b   1.000
_cell.length_c   1.000
_cell.angle_alpha   90.00
_cell.angle_beta   90.00
_cell.angle_gamma   90.00
#
_symmetry.space_group_name_H-M   'P 1'
#
loop_
_entity.id
_entity.type
_entity.pdbx_description
1 polymer ?
#
loop_
_entity_poly.entity_id
_entity_poly.type
_entity_poly.pdbx_seq_one_letter_code
_entity_poly.pdbx_strand_id
1 'polypeptide(L)'
;GKLQAEISQPSFQKAKTYLAQVEGSIDKTALQALQNGVLLKDGITAPATAIKISPPKLWRRRPPVRYRKNVPESWVRLTITEGRNRQVRRMLARVGFPCLRLIRVSIGDWQLQDLQPGQFQRLAVRE
;
A
#
# COMPACT_ATOMS: atom_id res chain seq x y z
N GLY A 1 -16.31 19.42 -1.30
CA GLY A 1 -17.63 18.91 -1.73
C GLY A 1 -17.91 17.56 -1.09
N LYS A 2 -19.18 17.12 -1.04
CA LYS A 2 -19.63 15.90 -0.33
C LYS A 2 -18.82 14.65 -0.72
N LEU A 3 -18.65 14.39 -2.01
CA LEU A 3 -17.86 13.26 -2.50
C LEU A 3 -16.39 13.29 -2.06
N GLN A 4 -15.77 14.48 -2.04
CA GLN A 4 -14.40 14.61 -1.55
C GLN A 4 -14.31 14.25 -0.06
N ALA A 5 -15.31 14.64 0.74
CA ALA A 5 -15.38 14.27 2.14
C ALA A 5 -15.55 12.75 2.32
N GLU A 6 -16.45 12.12 1.57
CA GLU A 6 -16.65 10.66 1.60
C GLU A 6 -15.39 9.86 1.28
N ILE A 7 -14.58 10.35 0.33
CA ILE A 7 -13.35 9.67 -0.08
C ILE A 7 -12.20 9.91 0.91
N SER A 8 -12.09 11.13 1.45
CA SER A 8 -10.90 11.57 2.19
C SER A 8 -11.05 11.58 3.71
N GLN A 9 -12.26 11.67 4.25
CA GLN A 9 -12.45 11.73 5.69
C GLN A 9 -12.12 10.38 6.33
N PRO A 10 -11.33 10.37 7.42
CA PRO A 10 -10.98 9.14 8.13
C PRO A 10 -12.18 8.34 8.64
N SER A 11 -13.29 9.00 8.93
CA SER A 11 -14.53 8.39 9.45
C SER A 11 -15.13 7.34 8.52
N PHE A 12 -14.98 7.49 7.19
CA PHE A 12 -15.49 6.52 6.23
C PHE A 12 -14.61 5.27 6.08
N GLN A 13 -13.42 5.26 6.70
CA GLN A 13 -12.54 4.08 6.79
C GLN A 13 -12.32 3.33 5.47
N LYS A 14 -12.41 4.04 4.32
CA LYS A 14 -12.37 3.39 3.01
C LYS A 14 -11.10 2.56 2.88
N ALA A 15 -11.28 1.28 2.53
CA ALA A 15 -10.18 0.36 2.34
C ALA A 15 -9.28 0.85 1.19
N LYS A 16 -7.97 0.86 1.42
CA LYS A 16 -6.97 1.30 0.45
C LYS A 16 -6.01 0.15 0.25
N THR A 17 -5.97 -0.38 -0.97
CA THR A 17 -5.07 -1.48 -1.31
C THR A 17 -3.82 -0.95 -1.99
N TYR A 18 -2.68 -1.40 -1.51
CA TYR A 18 -1.36 -1.05 -2.00
C TYR A 18 -0.62 -2.29 -2.46
N LEU A 19 0.16 -2.13 -3.53
CA LEU A 19 1.24 -3.04 -3.88
C LEU A 19 2.54 -2.38 -3.44
N ALA A 20 3.26 -3.03 -2.53
CA ALA A 20 4.54 -2.55 -2.04
C ALA A 20 5.65 -3.52 -2.39
N GLN A 21 6.70 -3.00 -3.02
CA GLN A 21 7.99 -3.67 -3.17
C GLN A 21 8.82 -3.34 -1.93
N VAL A 22 9.42 -4.34 -1.30
CA VAL A 22 10.21 -4.19 -0.09
C VAL A 22 11.61 -4.77 -0.26
N GLU A 23 12.57 -4.20 0.47
CA GLU A 23 13.88 -4.84 0.67
C GLU A 23 13.68 -6.13 1.48
N GLY A 24 14.35 -7.21 1.10
CA GLY A 24 14.24 -8.52 1.72
C GLY A 24 13.10 -9.39 1.19
N SER A 25 13.13 -10.66 1.59
CA SER A 25 12.02 -11.60 1.38
C SER A 25 11.11 -11.58 2.60
N ILE A 26 9.99 -10.84 2.53
CA ILE A 26 9.04 -10.76 3.63
C ILE A 26 8.57 -12.15 4.04
N ASP A 27 8.58 -12.39 5.36
CA ASP A 27 8.28 -13.68 5.97
C ASP A 27 6.87 -13.70 6.59
N LYS A 28 6.44 -14.88 7.05
CA LYS A 28 5.12 -15.07 7.65
C LYS A 28 4.95 -14.28 8.95
N THR A 29 6.02 -14.14 9.74
CA THR A 29 6.00 -13.43 11.03
C THR A 29 5.72 -11.95 10.83
N ALA A 30 6.40 -11.30 9.87
CA ALA A 30 6.18 -9.91 9.52
C ALA A 30 4.78 -9.68 8.93
N LEU A 31 4.30 -10.59 8.07
CA LEU A 31 2.94 -10.52 7.54
C LEU A 31 1.90 -10.61 8.66
N GLN A 32 2.06 -11.53 9.61
CA GLN A 32 1.16 -11.67 10.76
C GLN A 32 1.18 -10.42 11.65
N ALA A 33 2.37 -9.84 11.89
CA ALA A 33 2.48 -8.59 12.65
C ALA A 33 1.74 -7.43 11.96
N LEU A 34 1.88 -7.30 10.63
CA LEU A 34 1.11 -6.32 9.86
C LEU A 34 -0.40 -6.56 9.96
N GLN A 35 -0.82 -7.83 9.92
CA GLN A 35 -2.22 -8.21 10.01
C GLN A 35 -2.84 -7.90 11.38
N ASN A 36 -2.09 -8.14 12.45
CA ASN A 36 -2.54 -7.89 13.83
C ASN A 36 -2.45 -6.40 14.23
N GLY A 37 -1.70 -5.61 13.47
CA GLY A 37 -1.39 -4.22 13.78
C GLY A 37 -0.02 -4.06 14.45
N VAL A 38 0.64 -2.95 14.15
CA VAL A 38 2.00 -2.67 14.63
C VAL A 38 2.05 -1.35 15.40
N LEU A 39 2.87 -1.30 16.45
CA LEU A 39 3.11 -0.07 17.20
C LEU A 39 3.99 0.90 16.41
N LEU A 40 3.42 2.04 16.04
CA LEU A 40 4.11 3.19 15.47
C LEU A 40 4.21 4.32 16.51
N LYS A 41 4.95 5.39 16.18
CA LYS A 41 5.14 6.56 17.08
C LYS A 41 3.83 7.24 17.50
N ASP A 42 2.85 7.21 16.62
CA ASP A 42 1.52 7.81 16.78
C ASP A 42 0.48 6.79 17.30
N GLY A 43 0.91 5.64 17.84
CA GLY A 43 0.06 4.57 18.37
C GLY A 43 0.01 3.30 17.51
N ILE A 44 -0.71 2.29 17.99
CA ILE A 44 -0.94 1.01 17.28
C ILE A 44 -1.75 1.26 16.01
N THR A 45 -1.45 0.54 14.92
CA THR A 45 -2.30 0.55 13.71
C THR A 45 -3.44 -0.45 13.86
N ALA A 46 -4.59 -0.15 13.28
CA ALA A 46 -5.65 -1.12 13.07
C ALA A 46 -5.13 -2.35 12.29
N PRO A 47 -5.81 -3.49 12.46
CA PRO A 47 -5.57 -4.68 11.65
C PRO A 47 -5.59 -4.37 10.15
N ALA A 48 -4.76 -5.10 9.41
CA ALA A 48 -4.64 -4.94 7.97
C ALA A 48 -4.72 -6.30 7.26
N THR A 49 -4.99 -6.29 5.96
CA THR A 49 -4.73 -7.48 5.13
C THR A 49 -3.33 -7.35 4.56
N ALA A 50 -2.44 -8.31 4.83
CA ALA A 50 -1.08 -8.34 4.28
C ALA A 50 -0.80 -9.71 3.66
N ILE A 51 -0.52 -9.75 2.36
CA ILE A 51 -0.29 -10.99 1.61
C ILE A 51 0.95 -10.82 0.73
N LYS A 52 1.92 -11.74 0.85
CA LYS A 52 3.04 -11.82 -0.09
C LYS A 52 2.54 -12.26 -1.46
N ILE A 53 2.98 -11.58 -2.50
CA ILE A 53 2.58 -11.85 -3.89
C ILE A 53 3.80 -12.02 -4.78
N SER A 54 3.61 -12.64 -5.94
CA SER A 54 4.59 -12.60 -7.02
C SER A 54 4.76 -11.16 -7.56
N PRO A 55 5.90 -10.84 -8.19
CA PRO A 55 6.09 -9.54 -8.82
C PRO A 55 4.96 -9.23 -9.80
N PRO A 56 4.19 -8.14 -9.58
CA PRO A 56 3.08 -7.79 -10.44
C PRO A 56 3.58 -7.20 -11.77
N LYS A 57 2.81 -7.41 -12.84
CA LYS A 57 3.05 -6.77 -14.14
C LYS A 57 2.69 -5.29 -14.05
N LEU A 58 3.69 -4.43 -13.89
CA LEU A 58 3.55 -2.98 -13.74
C LEU A 58 4.44 -2.25 -14.73
N TRP A 59 4.10 -0.99 -15.02
CA TRP A 59 4.97 -0.08 -15.75
C TRP A 59 6.35 0.06 -15.06
N ARG A 60 7.37 0.39 -15.85
CA ARG A 60 8.71 0.69 -15.34
C ARG A 60 8.71 2.00 -14.57
N ARG A 61 9.36 2.02 -13.40
CA ARG A 61 9.55 3.25 -12.62
C ARG A 61 10.75 4.04 -13.15
N ARG A 62 10.63 5.37 -13.27
CA ARG A 62 11.74 6.29 -13.56
C ARG A 62 11.82 7.37 -12.48
N PRO A 63 12.98 7.57 -11.81
CA PRO A 63 14.15 6.70 -11.82
C PRO A 63 13.83 5.32 -11.21
N PRO A 64 14.62 4.27 -11.51
CA PRO A 64 14.42 2.95 -10.93
C PRO A 64 14.51 2.99 -9.39
N VAL A 65 13.99 1.95 -8.72
CA VAL A 65 14.26 1.75 -7.29
C VAL A 65 15.75 1.53 -7.06
N ARG A 66 16.21 1.85 -5.86
CA ARG A 66 17.60 1.58 -5.47
C ARG A 66 17.81 0.07 -5.51
N TYR A 67 18.59 -0.38 -6.47
CA TYR A 67 18.93 -1.79 -6.64
C TYR A 67 20.21 -2.11 -5.85
N ARG A 68 20.21 -3.26 -5.17
CA ARG A 68 21.40 -3.82 -4.53
C ARG A 68 21.54 -5.28 -4.96
N LYS A 69 22.65 -5.62 -5.64
CA LYS A 69 22.87 -6.93 -6.27
C LYS A 69 22.64 -8.13 -5.34
N ASN A 70 22.96 -7.98 -4.06
CA ASN A 70 22.95 -9.07 -3.08
C ASN A 70 21.80 -8.97 -2.06
N VAL A 71 20.83 -8.06 -2.26
CA VAL A 71 19.66 -7.96 -1.38
C VAL A 71 18.44 -8.43 -2.15
N PRO A 72 17.76 -9.50 -1.70
CA PRO A 72 16.53 -9.94 -2.35
C PRO A 72 15.45 -8.87 -2.19
N GLU A 73 14.45 -8.92 -3.05
CA GLU A 73 13.28 -8.04 -2.98
C GLU A 73 12.02 -8.90 -3.05
N SER A 74 10.95 -8.44 -2.41
CA SER A 74 9.66 -9.12 -2.47
C SER A 74 8.51 -8.13 -2.55
N TRP A 75 7.33 -8.65 -2.90
CA TRP A 75 6.13 -7.86 -3.06
C TRP A 75 5.07 -8.26 -2.04
N VAL A 76 4.39 -7.26 -1.50
CA VAL A 76 3.25 -7.43 -0.59
C VAL A 76 2.07 -6.64 -1.11
N ARG A 77 0.90 -7.29 -1.12
CA ARG A 77 -0.40 -6.62 -1.22
C ARG A 77 -0.85 -6.28 0.20
N LEU A 78 -0.99 -4.98 0.48
CA LEU A 78 -1.36 -4.47 1.79
C LEU A 78 -2.65 -3.65 1.68
N THR A 79 -3.68 -4.01 2.42
CA THR A 79 -4.94 -3.28 2.49
C THR A 79 -5.13 -2.72 3.90
N ILE A 80 -5.30 -1.40 3.99
CA ILE A 80 -5.53 -0.67 5.25
C ILE A 80 -6.80 0.19 5.15
N THR A 81 -7.50 0.39 6.26
CA THR A 81 -8.65 1.30 6.37
C THR A 81 -8.26 2.69 6.86
N GLU A 82 -7.09 2.79 7.50
CA GLU A 82 -6.50 4.04 7.98
C GLU A 82 -5.82 4.85 6.85
N GLY A 83 -5.31 6.03 7.23
CA GLY A 83 -4.64 6.96 6.31
C GLY A 83 -3.57 7.82 6.98
N ARG A 84 -2.90 7.32 8.03
CA ARG A 84 -1.89 8.10 8.78
C ARG A 84 -0.68 8.45 7.91
N ASN A 85 0.03 9.51 8.26
CA ASN A 85 1.18 9.99 7.48
C ASN A 85 2.17 8.85 7.19
N ARG A 86 2.42 8.56 5.90
CA ARG A 86 3.35 7.51 5.45
C ARG A 86 3.14 6.13 6.08
N GLN A 87 1.93 5.83 6.54
CA GLN A 87 1.62 4.66 7.37
C GLN A 87 2.17 3.35 6.79
N VAL A 88 1.85 3.02 5.54
CA VAL A 88 2.33 1.79 4.89
C VAL A 88 3.85 1.66 4.94
N ARG A 89 4.58 2.73 4.64
CA ARG A 89 6.05 2.71 4.67
C ARG A 89 6.59 2.53 6.09
N ARG A 90 5.95 3.16 7.08
CA ARG A 90 6.33 3.05 8.49
C ARG A 90 6.04 1.67 9.05
N MET A 91 4.88 1.08 8.73
CA MET A 91 4.52 -0.29 9.10
C MET A 91 5.54 -1.29 8.54
N LEU A 92 5.84 -1.21 7.24
CA LEU A 92 6.78 -2.10 6.59
C LEU A 92 8.20 -1.98 7.16
N ALA A 93 8.68 -0.76 7.41
CA ALA A 93 9.96 -0.55 8.09
C ALA A 93 9.97 -1.09 9.52
N ARG A 94 8.85 -0.95 10.27
CA ARG A 94 8.71 -1.42 11.65
C ARG A 94 8.82 -2.94 11.80
N VAL A 95 8.43 -3.68 10.76
CA VAL A 95 8.56 -5.14 10.70
C VAL A 95 9.85 -5.60 10.00
N GLY A 96 10.77 -4.68 9.69
CA GLY A 96 12.10 -5.01 9.14
C GLY A 96 12.20 -5.06 7.62
N PHE A 97 11.16 -4.68 6.87
CA PHE A 97 11.12 -4.77 5.40
C PHE A 97 10.85 -3.39 4.76
N PRO A 98 11.83 -2.46 4.72
CA PRO A 98 11.63 -1.11 4.20
C PRO A 98 11.09 -1.09 2.76
N CYS A 99 10.15 -0.17 2.51
CA CYS A 99 9.45 -0.06 1.23
C CYS A 99 10.29 0.68 0.16
N LEU A 100 10.59 -0.02 -0.93
CA LEU A 100 11.28 0.47 -2.13
C LEU A 100 10.33 1.18 -3.10
N ARG A 101 9.19 0.55 -3.40
CA ARG A 101 8.15 1.05 -4.31
C ARG A 101 6.79 0.87 -3.66
N LEU A 102 5.93 1.87 -3.81
CA LEU A 102 4.57 1.84 -3.28
C LEU A 102 3.60 2.34 -4.34
N ILE A 103 2.59 1.54 -4.66
CA ILE A 103 1.54 1.87 -5.62
C ILE A 103 0.21 1.61 -4.95
N ARG A 104 -0.66 2.60 -4.95
CA ARG A 104 -2.05 2.42 -4.51
C ARG A 104 -2.85 1.95 -5.72
N VAL A 105 -3.45 0.77 -5.62
CA VAL A 105 -4.22 0.15 -6.71
C VAL A 105 -5.72 0.27 -6.50
N SER A 106 -6.18 0.54 -5.27
CA SER A 106 -7.59 0.84 -5.02
C SER A 106 -7.82 1.77 -3.83
N ILE A 107 -8.98 2.42 -3.84
CA ILE A 107 -9.58 3.17 -2.74
C ILE A 107 -11.07 2.84 -2.77
N GLY A 108 -11.62 2.15 -1.77
CA GLY A 108 -12.99 1.65 -1.81
C GLY A 108 -13.27 0.93 -3.13
N ASP A 109 -14.33 1.37 -3.83
CA ASP A 109 -14.78 0.80 -5.10
C ASP A 109 -13.94 1.26 -6.31
N TRP A 110 -13.12 2.30 -6.15
CA TRP A 110 -12.28 2.81 -7.23
C TRP A 110 -10.99 2.00 -7.35
N GLN A 111 -10.73 1.52 -8.56
CA GLN A 111 -9.55 0.72 -8.89
C GLN A 111 -8.72 1.39 -9.98
N LEU A 112 -7.42 1.15 -9.95
CA LEU A 112 -6.49 1.67 -10.94
C LEU A 112 -6.65 1.01 -12.31
N GLN A 113 -7.02 -0.28 -12.34
CA GLN A 113 -7.18 -1.07 -13.57
C GLN A 113 -5.94 -0.93 -14.48
N ASP A 114 -6.14 -0.59 -15.76
CA ASP A 114 -5.10 -0.50 -16.78
C ASP A 114 -4.51 0.91 -16.96
N LEU A 115 -4.92 1.88 -16.13
CA LEU A 115 -4.41 3.25 -16.20
C LEU A 115 -2.90 3.32 -15.99
N GLN A 116 -2.21 3.85 -16.99
CA GLN A 116 -0.78 4.09 -16.93
C GLN A 116 -0.45 5.37 -16.15
N PRO A 117 0.79 5.53 -15.66
CA PRO A 117 1.21 6.77 -14.99
C PRO A 117 0.94 8.01 -15.85
N GLY A 118 0.32 9.02 -15.24
CA GLY A 118 -0.02 10.27 -15.90
C GLY A 118 -1.34 10.23 -16.68
N GLN A 119 -1.95 9.05 -16.87
CA GLN A 119 -3.28 8.94 -17.43
C GLN A 119 -4.35 9.19 -16.38
N PHE A 120 -5.52 9.62 -16.83
CA PHE A 120 -6.73 9.73 -16.02
C PHE A 120 -7.93 9.21 -16.80
N GLN A 121 -8.95 8.78 -16.07
CA GLN A 121 -10.25 8.42 -16.62
C GLN A 121 -11.32 9.22 -15.90
N ARG A 122 -12.32 9.72 -16.64
CA ARG A 122 -13.52 10.31 -16.05
C ARG A 122 -14.54 9.20 -15.82
N LEU A 123 -15.05 9.12 -14.59
CA LEU A 123 -16.07 8.17 -14.19
C LEU A 123 -17.35 8.94 -13.84
N ALA A 124 -18.50 8.41 -14.24
CA ALA A 124 -19.77 8.86 -13.68
C ALA A 124 -19.88 8.36 -12.24
N VAL A 125 -20.14 9.26 -11.31
CA VAL A 125 -20.38 8.92 -9.91
C VAL A 125 -21.88 8.74 -9.77
N ARG A 126 -22.32 7.51 -9.48
CA ARG A 126 -23.71 7.27 -9.09
C ARG A 126 -23.83 7.55 -7.60
N GLU A 127 -24.83 8.35 -7.22
CA GLU A 127 -25.15 8.67 -5.82
C GLU A 127 -25.68 7.44 -5.07
#